data_AF-A0A846DVY0-F1
#
_entry.id   AF-A0A846DVY0-F1
#
_cell.length_a   1.000
_cell.length_b   1.000
_cell.length_c   1.000
_cell.angle_alpha   90.00
_cell.angle_beta   90.00
_cell.angle_gamma   90.00
#
_symmetry.space_group_name_H-M   'P 1'
#
loop_
_entity.id
_entity.type
_entity.pdbx_description
1 polymer ?
#
loop_
_entity_poly.entity_id
_entity_poly.type
_entity_poly.pdbx_seq_one_letter_code
_entity_poly.pdbx_strand_id
1 'polypeptide(L)'
;MIERIIFKGFWLLSFTLGAIAPAVAQPTPSLAPFDITYLRDESTIPPDVITHTSISQTNLTVPSLWWANQQFGRTLVETWFAYPNASQRRVDFVVNRQVWSLLDYLQRYEFVHHMGSVARTYGYNIRIFNRQGEALATYTCDLNLPDSPCDMRLQAAQDGLRGPRQSPLLPSP
;
A
#
# COMPACT_ATOMS: atom_id res chain seq x y z
N MET A 1 61.19 -57.45 3.85
CA MET A 1 61.09 -56.08 4.40
C MET A 1 61.34 -55.12 3.24
N ILE A 2 60.29 -54.56 2.63
CA ILE A 2 60.26 -53.41 1.69
C ILE A 2 58.77 -53.15 1.28
N GLU A 3 58.30 -51.94 1.59
CA GLU A 3 57.30 -51.02 0.94
C GLU A 3 55.99 -51.58 0.33
N ARG A 4 54.80 -51.26 0.87
CA ARG A 4 53.93 -50.05 0.68
C ARG A 4 53.20 -49.97 -0.68
N ILE A 5 51.86 -49.85 -0.62
CA ILE A 5 51.03 -48.82 -1.29
C ILE A 5 49.58 -49.00 -0.79
N ILE A 6 49.09 -48.02 -0.01
CA ILE A 6 47.68 -47.85 0.35
C ILE A 6 47.17 -46.69 -0.52
N PHE A 7 46.37 -46.98 -1.54
CA PHE A 7 45.62 -45.94 -2.27
C PHE A 7 44.40 -45.55 -1.44
N LYS A 8 44.55 -44.50 -0.61
CA LYS A 8 43.40 -43.80 -0.03
C LYS A 8 42.79 -42.90 -1.11
N GLY A 9 41.67 -43.31 -1.67
CA GLY A 9 40.86 -42.49 -2.58
C GLY A 9 40.40 -41.22 -1.87
N PHE A 10 40.96 -40.09 -2.31
CA PHE A 10 40.64 -38.77 -1.80
C PHE A 10 39.48 -38.22 -2.65
N TRP A 11 38.24 -38.41 -2.19
CA TRP A 11 37.08 -37.77 -2.80
C TRP A 11 37.10 -36.27 -2.48
N LEU A 12 37.55 -35.45 -3.44
CA LEU A 12 37.40 -34.00 -3.37
C LEU A 12 35.93 -33.66 -3.65
N LEU A 13 35.14 -33.53 -2.58
CA LEU A 13 33.83 -32.88 -2.63
C LEU A 13 34.04 -31.38 -2.87
N SER A 14 33.93 -30.96 -4.13
CA SER A 14 33.86 -29.54 -4.49
C SER A 14 32.53 -28.97 -3.98
N PHE A 15 32.54 -28.38 -2.78
CA PHE A 15 31.45 -27.53 -2.31
C PHE A 15 31.49 -26.22 -3.12
N THR A 16 30.65 -26.11 -4.14
CA THR A 16 30.41 -24.82 -4.79
C THR A 16 29.72 -23.91 -3.79
N LEU A 17 30.44 -22.89 -3.31
CA LEU A 17 29.87 -21.81 -2.51
C LEU A 17 28.84 -21.08 -3.38
N GLY A 18 27.55 -21.35 -3.16
CA GLY A 18 26.48 -20.61 -3.82
C GLY A 18 26.52 -19.14 -3.38
N ALA A 19 26.57 -18.22 -4.33
CA ALA A 19 26.47 -16.79 -4.05
C ALA A 19 25.10 -16.50 -3.42
N ILE A 20 25.10 -15.96 -2.20
CA ILE A 20 23.89 -15.50 -1.53
C ILE A 20 23.55 -14.12 -2.12
N ALA A 21 22.39 -13.98 -2.74
CA ALA A 21 21.92 -12.68 -3.22
C ALA A 21 21.66 -11.73 -2.03
N PRO A 22 22.00 -10.44 -2.14
CA PRO A 22 21.71 -9.47 -1.07
C PRO A 22 20.20 -9.31 -0.89
N ALA A 23 19.73 -9.27 0.36
CA ALA A 23 18.35 -8.96 0.69
C ALA A 23 18.05 -7.50 0.33
N VAL A 24 17.15 -7.26 -0.62
CA VAL A 24 16.63 -5.92 -0.91
C VAL A 24 15.79 -5.48 0.29
N ALA A 25 16.19 -4.40 0.96
CA ALA A 25 15.42 -3.82 2.05
C ALA A 25 14.05 -3.36 1.51
N GLN A 26 12.95 -3.82 2.12
CA GLN A 26 11.61 -3.42 1.70
C GLN A 26 11.34 -1.97 2.10
N PRO A 27 10.65 -1.18 1.25
CA PRO A 27 10.30 0.19 1.58
C PRO A 27 9.34 0.23 2.78
N THR A 28 9.60 1.14 3.73
CA THR A 28 8.81 1.27 4.96
C THR A 28 7.89 2.50 4.92
N PRO A 29 6.62 2.36 5.34
CA PRO A 29 5.68 3.47 5.34
C PRO A 29 6.08 4.55 6.34
N SER A 30 5.62 5.78 6.11
CA SER A 30 5.89 6.87 7.03
C SER A 30 5.24 6.65 8.39
N LEU A 31 6.03 6.88 9.45
CA LEU A 31 5.59 6.81 10.85
C LEU A 31 4.99 8.13 11.37
N ALA A 32 4.97 9.18 10.54
CA ALA A 32 4.34 10.45 10.90
C ALA A 32 2.87 10.21 11.29
N PRO A 33 2.37 10.80 12.40
CA PRO A 33 1.00 10.60 12.82
C PRO A 33 0.01 11.05 11.74
N PHE A 34 -1.19 10.46 11.76
CA PHE A 34 -2.31 10.95 10.95
C PHE A 34 -2.99 12.10 11.69
N ASP A 35 -3.12 13.25 11.03
CA ASP A 35 -3.66 14.47 11.63
C ASP A 35 -5.19 14.48 11.58
N ILE A 36 -5.82 13.78 12.54
CA ILE A 36 -7.28 13.69 12.65
C ILE A 36 -7.96 15.06 12.85
N THR A 37 -7.24 16.08 13.30
CA THR A 37 -7.76 17.44 13.51
C THR A 37 -8.26 18.06 12.20
N TYR A 38 -7.61 17.73 11.07
CA TYR A 38 -8.02 18.21 9.75
C TYR A 38 -9.41 17.74 9.34
N LEU A 39 -9.87 16.61 9.89
CA LEU A 39 -11.23 16.09 9.65
C LEU A 39 -12.30 16.82 10.46
N ARG A 40 -11.91 17.52 11.52
CA ARG A 40 -12.82 18.24 12.42
C ARG A 40 -12.88 19.71 12.07
N ASP A 41 -11.75 20.28 11.69
CA ASP A 41 -11.59 21.70 11.41
C ASP A 41 -10.63 21.91 10.24
N GLU A 42 -11.18 22.23 9.07
CA GLU A 42 -10.41 22.47 7.85
C GLU A 42 -9.52 23.72 7.96
N SER A 43 -9.83 24.67 8.86
CA SER A 43 -9.00 25.87 9.06
C SER A 43 -7.64 25.55 9.69
N THR A 44 -7.49 24.36 10.27
CA THR A 44 -6.22 23.87 10.83
C THR A 44 -5.30 23.23 9.79
N ILE A 45 -5.77 23.04 8.55
CA ILE A 45 -4.99 22.45 7.47
C ILE A 45 -3.91 23.45 7.03
N PRO A 46 -2.62 23.09 7.08
CA PRO A 46 -1.55 23.94 6.59
C PRO A 46 -1.72 24.25 5.09
N PRO A 47 -1.35 25.45 4.63
CA PRO A 47 -1.58 25.89 3.25
C PRO A 47 -0.82 25.07 2.20
N ASP A 48 0.19 24.31 2.60
CA ASP A 48 0.98 23.44 1.73
C ASP A 48 0.43 22.01 1.62
N VAL A 49 -0.58 21.65 2.43
CA VAL A 49 -1.29 20.37 2.33
C VAL A 49 -2.34 20.44 1.24
N ILE A 50 -2.25 19.56 0.25
CA ILE A 50 -3.17 19.50 -0.89
C ILE A 50 -4.33 18.57 -0.53
N THR A 51 -5.56 19.05 -0.65
CA THR A 51 -6.77 18.26 -0.34
C THR A 51 -7.53 17.87 -1.60
N HIS A 52 -8.68 17.22 -1.44
CA HIS A 52 -9.56 16.89 -2.55
C HIS A 52 -10.22 18.10 -3.23
N THR A 53 -10.23 19.26 -2.56
CA THR A 53 -10.80 20.52 -3.07
C THR A 53 -9.75 21.44 -3.69
N SER A 54 -8.46 21.21 -3.42
CA SER A 54 -7.38 21.97 -4.05
C SER A 54 -7.27 21.57 -5.53
N ILE A 55 -7.59 22.46 -6.48
CA ILE A 55 -7.51 22.20 -7.94
C ILE A 55 -6.13 22.61 -8.48
N SER A 56 -5.41 21.74 -9.22
CA SER A 56 -4.05 22.01 -9.73
C SER A 56 -3.66 21.18 -10.96
N GLN A 57 -3.74 21.79 -12.14
CA GLN A 57 -3.47 21.15 -13.45
C GLN A 57 -2.06 20.53 -13.62
N THR A 58 -1.07 20.97 -12.84
CA THR A 58 0.34 20.52 -12.93
C THR A 58 0.80 19.65 -11.77
N ASN A 59 0.01 19.55 -10.69
CA ASN A 59 0.33 18.77 -9.49
C ASN A 59 -0.84 17.81 -9.19
N LEU A 60 -1.06 17.46 -7.93
CA LEU A 60 -1.98 16.41 -7.47
C LEU A 60 -3.48 16.59 -7.80
N THR A 61 -3.90 17.53 -8.66
CA THR A 61 -5.31 17.64 -9.10
C THR A 61 -5.55 18.05 -10.55
N VAL A 62 -5.72 16.98 -11.34
CA VAL A 62 -6.29 16.81 -12.70
C VAL A 62 -5.26 16.88 -13.83
N PRO A 63 -4.91 15.73 -14.47
CA PRO A 63 -5.49 14.38 -14.36
C PRO A 63 -4.67 13.42 -13.45
N SER A 64 -4.49 13.76 -12.16
CA SER A 64 -3.45 13.15 -11.32
C SER A 64 -3.89 12.31 -10.11
N LEU A 65 -5.00 12.58 -9.43
CA LEU A 65 -5.48 11.70 -8.34
C LEU A 65 -6.99 11.78 -8.12
N TRP A 66 -7.55 12.97 -8.34
CA TRP A 66 -9.00 13.17 -8.45
C TRP A 66 -9.65 12.26 -9.49
N TRP A 67 -9.04 12.08 -10.67
CA TRP A 67 -9.60 11.19 -11.69
C TRP A 67 -9.56 9.71 -11.27
N ALA A 68 -8.47 9.28 -10.63
CA ALA A 68 -8.38 7.94 -10.07
C ALA A 68 -9.47 7.71 -9.01
N ASN A 69 -9.75 8.73 -8.18
CA ASN A 69 -10.86 8.68 -7.25
C ASN A 69 -12.23 8.57 -7.95
N GLN A 70 -12.45 9.29 -9.06
CA GLN A 70 -13.69 9.18 -9.83
C GLN A 70 -13.89 7.77 -10.43
N GLN A 71 -12.81 7.14 -10.87
CA GLN A 71 -12.87 5.81 -11.49
C GLN A 71 -12.96 4.68 -10.45
N PHE A 72 -12.19 4.77 -9.36
CA PHE A 72 -11.98 3.67 -8.41
C PHE A 72 -12.50 3.96 -7.00
N GLY A 73 -12.58 5.22 -6.60
CA GLY A 73 -12.93 5.65 -5.24
C GLY A 73 -14.42 5.67 -4.94
N ARG A 74 -15.31 5.80 -5.94
CA ARG A 74 -16.78 5.74 -5.78
C ARG A 74 -17.27 6.49 -4.53
N THR A 75 -18.09 5.84 -3.68
CA THR A 75 -18.53 6.35 -2.36
C THR A 75 -17.58 5.95 -1.21
N LEU A 76 -16.43 5.37 -1.53
CA LEU A 76 -15.47 4.87 -0.54
C LEU A 76 -14.60 5.99 0.02
N VAL A 77 -14.06 6.86 -0.84
CA VAL A 77 -13.16 7.94 -0.40
C VAL A 77 -13.97 9.15 0.02
N GLU A 78 -13.75 9.62 1.24
CA GLU A 78 -14.42 10.81 1.78
C GLU A 78 -13.56 12.06 1.57
N THR A 79 -12.25 11.95 1.79
CA THR A 79 -11.28 13.04 1.57
C THR A 79 -9.87 12.47 1.45
N TRP A 80 -8.89 13.31 1.10
CA TRP A 80 -7.47 13.00 1.18
C TRP A 80 -6.65 14.23 1.57
N PHE A 81 -5.44 13.96 2.08
CA PHE A 81 -4.44 14.97 2.40
C PHE A 81 -3.10 14.56 1.80
N ALA A 82 -2.56 15.38 0.91
CA ALA A 82 -1.27 15.14 0.29
C ALA A 82 -0.22 16.12 0.84
N TYR A 83 0.93 15.57 1.23
CA TYR A 83 2.01 16.27 1.91
C TYR A 83 3.22 16.39 0.97
N PRO A 84 3.30 17.44 0.13
CA PRO A 84 4.39 17.60 -0.84
C PRO A 84 5.75 17.85 -0.19
N ASN A 85 5.79 18.54 0.95
CA ASN A 85 7.02 18.95 1.62
C ASN A 85 7.49 17.98 2.71
N ALA A 86 6.77 16.88 2.92
CA ALA A 86 7.18 15.87 3.89
C ALA A 86 8.43 15.13 3.41
N SER A 87 9.31 14.76 4.35
CA SER A 87 10.52 13.94 4.07
C SER A 87 10.20 12.63 3.33
N GLN A 88 9.06 12.03 3.63
CA GLN A 88 8.42 10.99 2.83
C GLN A 88 7.12 11.55 2.24
N ARG A 89 7.20 11.97 0.98
CA ARG A 89 6.04 12.45 0.21
C ARG A 89 4.95 11.38 0.22
N ARG A 90 3.78 11.77 0.74
CA ARG A 90 2.68 10.83 0.93
C ARG A 90 1.31 11.48 0.74
N VAL A 91 0.33 10.62 0.47
CA VAL A 91 -1.09 10.96 0.47
C VAL A 91 -1.80 10.08 1.50
N ASP A 92 -2.49 10.72 2.42
CA ASP A 92 -3.32 10.06 3.42
C ASP A 92 -4.79 10.14 2.96
N PHE A 93 -5.34 9.00 2.54
CA PHE A 93 -6.75 8.86 2.18
C PHE A 93 -7.58 8.59 3.40
N VAL A 94 -8.75 9.22 3.46
CA VAL A 94 -9.77 8.94 4.46
C VAL A 94 -10.95 8.30 3.77
N VAL A 95 -11.24 7.07 4.17
CA VAL A 95 -12.32 6.27 3.57
C VAL A 95 -13.48 6.07 4.54
N ASN A 96 -14.66 5.89 3.97
CA ASN A 96 -15.85 5.51 4.69
C ASN A 96 -15.68 4.08 5.22
N ARG A 97 -15.65 3.94 6.55
CA ARG A 97 -15.42 2.65 7.23
C ARG A 97 -16.50 1.62 6.90
N GLN A 98 -17.74 2.05 6.74
CA GLN A 98 -18.85 1.13 6.42
C GLN A 98 -18.67 0.56 5.03
N VAL A 99 -18.44 1.41 4.02
CA VAL A 99 -18.18 0.96 2.64
C VAL A 99 -16.92 0.09 2.57
N TRP A 100 -15.83 0.50 3.24
CA TRP A 100 -14.58 -0.29 3.30
C TRP A 100 -14.80 -1.71 3.87
N SER A 101 -15.60 -1.82 4.93
CA SER A 101 -15.89 -3.11 5.58
C SER A 101 -16.64 -4.10 4.68
N LEU A 102 -17.42 -3.58 3.71
CA LEU A 102 -18.16 -4.39 2.75
C LEU A 102 -17.27 -4.92 1.62
N LEU A 103 -16.11 -4.32 1.39
CA LEU A 103 -15.17 -4.78 0.38
C LEU A 103 -14.50 -6.07 0.83
N ASP A 104 -14.40 -7.03 -0.09
CA ASP A 104 -13.57 -8.21 0.12
C ASP A 104 -12.05 -7.87 0.00
N TYR A 105 -11.20 -8.87 0.25
CA TYR A 105 -9.75 -8.67 0.21
C TYR A 105 -9.26 -8.21 -1.17
N LEU A 106 -9.78 -8.80 -2.25
CA LEU A 106 -9.35 -8.47 -3.61
C LEU A 106 -9.77 -7.04 -3.97
N GLN A 107 -10.99 -6.65 -3.65
CA GLN A 107 -11.50 -5.30 -3.87
C GLN A 107 -10.68 -4.25 -3.10
N ARG A 108 -10.30 -4.54 -1.85
CA ARG A 108 -9.40 -3.65 -1.08
C ARG A 108 -8.04 -3.56 -1.76
N TYR A 109 -7.47 -4.70 -2.14
CA TYR A 109 -6.19 -4.75 -2.85
C TYR A 109 -6.23 -3.92 -4.15
N GLU A 110 -7.22 -4.13 -5.00
CA GLU A 110 -7.41 -3.39 -6.26
C GLU A 110 -7.49 -1.89 -6.03
N PHE A 111 -8.29 -1.46 -5.07
CA PHE A 111 -8.38 -0.04 -4.72
C PHE A 111 -7.03 0.54 -4.29
N VAL A 112 -6.34 -0.12 -3.36
CA VAL A 112 -5.02 0.34 -2.87
C VAL A 112 -3.99 0.33 -4.00
N HIS A 113 -4.02 -0.69 -4.86
CA HIS A 113 -3.13 -0.82 -6.00
C HIS A 113 -3.32 0.33 -6.98
N HIS A 114 -4.56 0.59 -7.42
CA HIS A 114 -4.84 1.64 -8.39
C HIS A 114 -4.48 3.03 -7.85
N MET A 115 -4.91 3.35 -6.62
CA MET A 115 -4.61 4.64 -6.01
C MET A 115 -3.11 4.82 -5.76
N GLY A 116 -2.45 3.77 -5.28
CA GLY A 116 -1.00 3.78 -5.01
C GLY A 116 -0.17 3.88 -6.28
N SER A 117 -0.55 3.16 -7.33
CA SER A 117 0.10 3.21 -8.64
C SER A 117 0.01 4.61 -9.25
N VAL A 118 -1.18 5.23 -9.20
CA VAL A 118 -1.36 6.61 -9.66
C VAL A 118 -0.53 7.57 -8.82
N ALA A 119 -0.61 7.51 -7.49
CA ALA A 119 0.16 8.39 -6.60
C ALA A 119 1.69 8.26 -6.81
N ARG A 120 2.17 7.03 -7.07
CA ARG A 120 3.58 6.75 -7.38
C ARG A 120 4.07 7.54 -8.59
N THR A 121 3.25 7.68 -9.64
CA THR A 121 3.64 8.46 -10.83
C THR A 121 3.90 9.93 -10.53
N TYR A 122 3.39 10.44 -9.41
CA TYR A 122 3.63 11.81 -8.91
C TYR A 122 4.70 11.88 -7.81
N GLY A 123 5.33 10.75 -7.48
CA GLY A 123 6.34 10.67 -6.43
C GLY A 123 5.74 10.68 -5.02
N TYR A 124 4.61 9.99 -4.81
CA TYR A 124 3.99 9.85 -3.49
C TYR A 124 3.76 8.39 -3.12
N ASN A 125 3.96 8.09 -1.84
CA ASN A 125 3.42 6.90 -1.20
C ASN A 125 1.97 7.16 -0.74
N ILE A 126 1.21 6.11 -0.42
CA ILE A 126 -0.14 6.29 0.11
C ILE A 126 -0.38 5.52 1.41
N ARG A 127 -1.23 6.08 2.25
CA ARG A 127 -1.77 5.46 3.45
C ARG A 127 -3.28 5.66 3.45
N ILE A 128 -4.02 4.68 3.95
CA ILE A 128 -5.48 4.70 3.98
C ILE A 128 -5.90 4.58 5.43
N PHE A 129 -6.76 5.50 5.85
CA PHE A 129 -7.29 5.59 7.20
C PHE A 129 -8.82 5.66 7.17
N ASN A 130 -9.47 5.33 8.28
CA ASN A 130 -10.84 5.75 8.52
C ASN A 130 -10.91 7.08 9.28
N ARG A 131 -12.12 7.62 9.46
CA ARG A 131 -12.35 8.85 10.25
C ARG A 131 -11.89 8.78 11.71
N GLN A 132 -11.72 7.59 12.28
CA GLN A 132 -11.18 7.42 13.63
C GLN A 132 -9.64 7.47 13.67
N GLY A 133 -8.98 7.57 12.51
CA GLY A 133 -7.53 7.54 12.39
C GLY A 133 -6.92 6.14 12.43
N GLU A 134 -7.73 5.09 12.34
CA GLU A 134 -7.23 3.71 12.25
C GLU A 134 -6.63 3.48 10.86
N ALA A 135 -5.38 3.00 10.81
CA ALA A 135 -4.69 2.66 9.57
C ALA A 135 -5.24 1.35 8.99
N LEU A 136 -5.80 1.42 7.79
CA LEU A 136 -6.43 0.30 7.08
C LEU A 136 -5.53 -0.32 6.02
N ALA A 137 -4.69 0.49 5.38
CA ALA A 137 -3.75 0.01 4.37
C ALA A 137 -2.61 1.00 4.10
N THR A 138 -1.51 0.49 3.53
CA THR A 138 -0.39 1.27 3.03
C THR A 138 0.08 0.75 1.68
N TYR A 139 0.60 1.65 0.86
CA TYR A 139 1.31 1.33 -0.38
C TYR A 139 2.55 2.21 -0.43
N THR A 140 3.72 1.58 -0.31
CA THR A 140 5.00 2.25 -0.13
C THR A 140 5.99 1.76 -1.17
N CYS A 141 6.60 2.68 -1.90
CA CYS A 141 7.64 2.41 -2.86
C CYS A 141 8.93 3.13 -2.45
N ASP A 142 10.07 2.69 -2.98
CA ASP A 142 11.24 3.56 -3.07
C ASP A 142 11.02 4.53 -4.23
N LEU A 143 10.75 5.79 -3.90
CA LEU A 143 10.46 6.83 -4.89
C LEU A 143 11.71 7.26 -5.68
N ASN A 144 12.91 6.87 -5.25
CA ASN A 144 14.16 7.11 -5.99
C ASN A 144 14.42 6.02 -7.04
N LEU A 145 13.73 4.88 -6.94
CA LEU A 145 13.89 3.72 -7.81
C LEU A 145 12.56 3.42 -8.51
N PRO A 146 12.31 3.97 -9.71
CA PRO A 146 11.02 3.88 -10.39
C PRO A 146 10.58 2.46 -10.76
N ASP A 147 11.52 1.49 -10.81
CA ASP A 147 11.23 0.08 -11.10
C ASP A 147 11.26 -0.81 -9.84
N SER A 148 11.48 -0.23 -8.65
CA SER A 148 11.49 -1.00 -7.41
C SER A 148 10.10 -1.58 -7.10
N PRO A 149 10.02 -2.81 -6.55
CA PRO A 149 8.76 -3.35 -6.08
C PRO A 149 8.24 -2.52 -4.90
N CYS A 150 6.95 -2.18 -4.92
CA CYS A 150 6.30 -1.50 -3.81
C CYS A 150 5.78 -2.51 -2.79
N ASP A 151 5.89 -2.16 -1.50
CA ASP A 151 5.29 -2.90 -0.39
C ASP A 151 3.86 -2.42 -0.17
N MET A 152 2.89 -3.34 -0.30
CA MET A 152 1.49 -3.07 0.01
C MET A 152 1.10 -3.87 1.24
N ARG A 153 0.52 -3.19 2.24
CA ARG A 153 -0.01 -3.83 3.44
C ARG A 153 -1.49 -3.50 3.56
N LEU A 154 -2.30 -4.53 3.69
CA LEU A 154 -3.71 -4.41 4.02
C LEU A 154 -3.88 -4.87 5.45
N GLN A 155 -4.61 -4.11 6.27
CA GLN A 155 -5.08 -4.63 7.53
C GLN A 155 -5.95 -5.85 7.24
N ALA A 156 -5.59 -6.99 7.84
CA ALA A 156 -6.36 -8.22 7.67
C ALA A 156 -7.81 -7.92 8.01
N ALA A 157 -8.71 -8.15 7.05
CA ALA A 157 -10.13 -8.18 7.34
C ALA A 157 -10.32 -9.28 8.40
N GLN A 158 -10.96 -8.96 9.53
CA GLN A 158 -11.35 -9.99 10.50
C GLN A 158 -12.30 -11.04 9.86
N ASP A 159 -12.82 -10.77 8.65
CA ASP A 159 -13.74 -11.61 7.87
C ASP A 159 -13.10 -12.27 6.62
N GLY A 160 -11.77 -12.44 6.58
CA GLY A 160 -11.10 -13.12 5.46
C GLY A 160 -11.60 -14.56 5.27
N LEU A 161 -12.29 -14.82 4.15
CA LEU A 161 -12.84 -16.10 3.67
C LEU A 161 -14.29 -16.49 4.08
N ARG A 162 -15.23 -15.54 4.22
CA ARG A 162 -16.65 -15.91 4.04
C ARG A 162 -16.96 -16.01 2.54
N GLY A 163 -17.18 -17.22 2.05
CA GLY A 163 -17.75 -17.48 0.74
C GLY A 163 -19.08 -16.74 0.54
N PRO A 164 -19.59 -16.66 -0.71
CA PRO A 164 -20.81 -15.93 -1.02
C PRO A 164 -21.93 -16.35 -0.07
N ARG A 165 -22.59 -15.38 0.59
CA ARG A 165 -23.81 -15.64 1.35
C ARG A 165 -24.80 -16.29 0.39
N GLN A 166 -25.07 -17.57 0.57
CA GLN A 166 -26.23 -18.20 -0.04
C GLN A 166 -27.45 -17.42 0.46
N SER A 167 -28.20 -16.81 -0.47
CA SER A 167 -29.51 -16.27 -0.18
C SER A 167 -30.36 -17.38 0.43
N PRO A 168 -31.09 -17.13 1.53
CA PRO A 168 -32.05 -18.09 2.04
C PRO A 168 -33.05 -18.37 0.92
N LEU A 169 -33.11 -19.62 0.45
CA LEU A 169 -34.18 -20.04 -0.45
C LEU A 169 -35.49 -19.87 0.31
N LEU A 170 -36.31 -18.91 -0.13
CA LEU A 170 -37.70 -18.79 0.29
C LEU A 170 -38.41 -20.12 -0.06
N PRO A 171 -39.13 -20.75 0.87
CA PRO A 171 -39.97 -21.88 0.52
C PRO A 171 -41.09 -21.39 -0.40
N SER A 172 -41.19 -22.01 -1.56
CA SER A 172 -42.31 -21.87 -2.49
C SER A 172 -43.61 -22.36 -1.84
N PRO A 173 -44.76 -21.76 -2.16
CA PRO A 173 -46.07 -22.12 -1.61
C PRO A 173 -46.54 -23.52 -2.00
#